data_AF-X0TJK6-F1
#
_entry.id   AF-X0TJK6-F1
#
_cell.length_a   1.000
_cell.length_b   1.000
_cell.length_c   1.000
_cell.angle_alpha   90.00
_cell.angle_beta   90.00
_cell.angle_gamma   90.00
#
_symmetry.space_group_name_H-M   'P 1'
#
loop_
_entity.id
_entity.type
_entity.pdbx_description
1 polymer ?
#
loop_
_entity_poly.entity_id
_entity_poly.type
_entity_poly.pdbx_seq_one_letter_code
_entity_poly.pdbx_strand_id
1 'polypeptide(L)' 'ITTGTPAGVGPMFPGDRVDVQIEGIGTLSNTVMKIKSKNGAGKPGEAGKARKE' A
#
# COMPACT_ATOMS: atom_id res chain seq x y z
N ILE A 1 0.87 -23.80 -4.96
CA ILE A 1 -0.60 -23.95 -4.75
C ILE A 1 -0.93 -23.26 -3.44
N THR A 2 -1.94 -22.40 -3.39
CA THR A 2 -2.45 -21.82 -2.14
C THR A 2 -3.41 -22.81 -1.48
N THR A 3 -3.29 -23.03 -0.17
CA THR A 3 -4.05 -24.06 0.58
C THR A 3 -5.36 -23.55 1.17
N GLY A 4 -5.64 -22.26 1.04
CA GLY A 4 -6.80 -21.59 1.63
C GLY A 4 -6.48 -20.91 2.96
N THR A 5 -7.44 -20.13 3.48
CA THR A 5 -7.33 -19.40 4.74
C THR A 5 -8.45 -19.86 5.68
N PRO A 6 -8.15 -20.21 6.95
CA PRO A 6 -9.17 -20.53 7.94
C PRO A 6 -10.15 -19.38 8.20
N ALA A 7 -11.24 -19.67 8.93
CA ALA A 7 -12.14 -18.63 9.42
C ALA A 7 -11.42 -17.68 10.40
N GLY A 8 -11.85 -16.41 10.46
CA GLY A 8 -11.26 -15.38 11.33
C GLY A 8 -10.52 -14.26 10.60
N VAL A 9 -10.64 -14.18 9.27
CA VAL A 9 -10.11 -13.04 8.49
C VAL A 9 -10.91 -11.76 8.76
N GLY A 10 -10.19 -10.64 8.92
CA GLY A 10 -10.76 -9.31 9.14
C GLY A 10 -10.08 -8.24 8.27
N PRO A 11 -10.61 -7.01 8.22
CA PRO A 11 -10.04 -5.93 7.42
C PRO A 11 -8.66 -5.52 7.96
N MET A 12 -7.78 -5.12 7.05
CA MET A 12 -6.47 -4.53 7.36
C MET A 12 -6.47 -3.06 6.96
N PHE A 13 -5.72 -2.24 7.70
CA PHE A 13 -5.65 -0.81 7.54
C PHE A 13 -4.22 -0.35 7.19
N PRO A 14 -4.06 0.77 6.47
CA PRO A 14 -2.74 1.33 6.20
C PRO A 14 -1.97 1.62 7.48
N GLY A 15 -0.71 1.17 7.54
CA GLY A 15 0.14 1.24 8.72
C GLY A 15 0.23 -0.08 9.49
N ASP A 16 -0.69 -1.02 9.25
CA ASP A 16 -0.65 -2.34 9.90
C ASP A 16 0.60 -3.12 9.49
N ARG A 17 1.15 -3.89 10.43
CA ARG A 17 2.17 -4.91 10.16
C ARG A 17 1.54 -6.28 10.27
N VAL A 18 1.68 -7.07 9.21
CA VAL A 18 1.12 -8.41 9.10
C VAL A 18 2.27 -9.40 9.07
N ASP A 19 2.33 -10.27 10.07
CA ASP A 19 3.31 -11.35 10.16
C ASP A 19 2.60 -12.68 9.95
N VAL A 20 3.08 -13.47 8.98
CA VAL A 20 2.56 -14.80 8.65
C VAL A 20 3.65 -15.81 8.94
N GLN A 21 3.45 -16.65 9.96
CA GLN A 21 4.42 -17.64 10.40
C GLN A 21 4.02 -19.05 9.96
N ILE A 22 5.00 -19.82 9.47
CA ILE A 22 4.87 -21.25 9.22
C ILE A 22 6.02 -21.96 9.93
N GLU A 23 5.68 -22.93 10.77
CA GLU A 23 6.65 -23.73 11.52
C GLU A 23 7.64 -24.42 10.57
N GLY A 24 8.92 -24.38 10.92
CA GLY A 24 10.00 -24.97 10.12
C GLY A 24 10.35 -24.24 8.83
N ILE A 25 9.59 -23.21 8.43
CA ILE A 25 9.86 -22.39 7.24
C ILE A 25 10.31 -20.99 7.64
N GLY A 26 9.56 -20.32 8.52
CA GLY A 26 9.85 -18.97 8.99
C GLY A 26 8.64 -18.04 8.92
N THR A 27 8.92 -16.73 8.92
CA THR A 27 7.89 -15.68 8.99
C THR A 27 8.01 -14.73 7.81
N LEU A 28 6.88 -14.50 7.12
CA LEU A 28 6.73 -13.44 6.15
C LEU A 28 6.10 -12.21 6.83
N SER A 29 6.84 -11.11 6.88
CA SER A 29 6.37 -9.83 7.41
C SER A 29 6.07 -8.84 6.29
N ASN A 30 4.90 -8.21 6.30
CA ASN A 30 4.53 -7.20 5.33
C ASN A 30 3.80 -6.01 5.96
N THR A 31 4.12 -4.80 5.52
CA THR A 31 3.44 -3.57 5.96
C THR A 31 2.33 -3.20 4.99
N VAL A 32 1.15 -2.90 5.51
CA VAL A 32 -0.02 -2.50 4.71
C VAL A 32 0.09 -1.03 4.36
N MET A 33 -0.01 -0.72 3.06
CA MET A 33 0.12 0.63 2.53
C MET A 33 -1.19 1.11 1.93
N LYS A 34 -1.50 2.39 2.09
CA LYS A 34 -2.65 3.00 1.41
C LYS A 34 -2.43 2.94 -0.10
N ILE A 35 -3.43 2.45 -0.82
CA ILE A 35 -3.41 2.47 -2.28
C ILE A 35 -3.38 3.93 -2.73
N LYS A 36 -2.34 4.32 -3.47
CA LYS A 36 -2.32 5.62 -4.15
C LYS A 36 -3.30 5.54 -5.30
N SER A 37 -4.35 6.37 -5.27
CA SER A 37 -5.22 6.56 -6.44
C SER A 37 -4.37 7.12 -7.57
N LYS A 38 -4.16 6.35 -8.64
CA LYS A 38 -3.65 6.86 -9.91
C LYS A 38 -4.80 7.53 -10.66
N ASN A 39 -5.29 8.66 -10.15
CA ASN A 39 -6.07 9.55 -10.97
C ASN A 39 -5.09 10.47 -11.69
N GLY A 40 -4.95 10.27 -13.00
CA GLY A 40 -4.24 11.18 -13.87
C GLY A 40 -4.93 12.54 -13.86
N ALA A 41 -4.34 13.48 -13.14
CA ALA A 41 -4.47 14.90 -13.39
C ALA A 41 -3.06 15.46 -13.36
N GLY A 42 -2.57 15.90 -14.51
CA GLY A 42 -1.27 16.56 -14.61
C GLY A 42 -1.21 17.71 -13.61
N LYS A 43 -0.05 17.89 -12.96
CA LYS A 43 0.20 19.05 -12.10
C LYS A 43 -0.11 20.33 -12.90
N PRO A 44 -1.14 21.14 -12.57
CA PRO A 44 -1.20 22.51 -13.02
C PRO A 44 -0.42 23.31 -11.99
N GLY A 45 0.90 23.35 -12.13
CA GLY A 45 1.77 23.93 -11.11
C GLY A 45 3.10 24.48 -11.59
N GLU A 46 3.34 24.51 -12.91
CA GLU A 46 4.51 25.18 -13.49
C GLU A 46 4.08 26.15 -14.59
N ALA A 47 3.07 26.97 -14.29
CA ALA A 47 2.71 28.14 -15.07
C ALA A 47 2.80 29.35 -14.15
N GLY A 48 4.00 29.89 -13.98
CA GLY A 48 4.22 30.97 -13.01
C GLY A 48 5.63 31.54 -12.97
N LYS A 49 6.35 31.62 -14.09
CA LYS A 49 7.55 32.46 -14.18
C LYS A 49 7.69 33.08 -15.57
N ALA A 50 6.74 33.95 -15.91
CA ALA A 50 6.94 34.94 -16.97
C ALA A 50 6.13 36.20 -16.67
N ARG A 51 6.84 37.33 -16.67
CA ARG A 51 6.41 38.74 -16.73
C ARG A 51 5.98 39.42 -15.42
N LYS A 52 6.87 40.24 -14.87
CA LYS A 52 6.83 41.71 -15.07
C LYS A 52 8.10 42.39 -14.54
N GLU A 53 8.56 43.34 -15.37
CA GLU A 53 9.56 44.42 -15.17
C GLU A 53 10.98 44.05 -14.75
#